data_AF-A0A849PNF1-F1
#
_entry.id   AF-A0A849PNF1-F1
#
_cell.length_a   1.000
_cell.length_b   1.000
_cell.length_c   1.000
_cell.angle_alpha   90.00
_cell.angle_beta   90.00
_cell.angle_gamma   90.00
#
_symmetry.space_group_name_H-M   'P 1'
#
loop_
_entity.id
_entity.type
_entity.pdbx_description
1 polymer ?
#
loop_
_entity_poly.entity_id
_entity_poly.type
_entity_poly.pdbx_seq_one_letter_code
_entity_poly.pdbx_strand_id
1 'polypeptide(L)'
;DTNLHFVVRSTGVVAGFASPEDVGSFILALADGCLKAGVSPKHMTPAMGIDTVPDQFKKHSLIEKVAFLGAVAGVLPPTGSTGVEIVANEMEGELATAGIKEGAKWAGVDFRNPCLSLDFGTTLDGRVTNSETPYAKTIGNFCGLAGAIPDAIVQGTGLVDPETGTALDIFKEKTSASGKKLKQAEKYAEEIHEHISIEVVPEGRERYGSVPVNATAAKTIGVVLIGCDVGKDGSDLPVLSEIGKRIYESDGIKMIAAVMDPIAAISVERLVQTAIDAGIVTKETAIGITGRAGITGNKPALILERIMKMDFFDDPESQVVFVDDGLARGAAVMARCMNSLGVPKNPIGGNRGGGCVLAGRIALQNSG
;
A
#
# COMPACT_ATOMS: atom_id res chain seq x y z
N ASP A 1 -12.49 -26.53 -18.72
CA ASP A 1 -12.53 -26.37 -17.26
C ASP A 1 -11.31 -25.62 -16.79
N THR A 2 -11.51 -24.36 -16.44
CA THR A 2 -10.44 -23.41 -16.11
C THR A 2 -9.87 -23.69 -14.73
N ASN A 3 -8.54 -23.68 -14.62
CA ASN A 3 -7.74 -23.85 -13.38
C ASN A 3 -7.94 -22.73 -12.32
N LEU A 4 -9.08 -22.03 -12.34
CA LEU A 4 -9.36 -20.87 -11.49
C LEU A 4 -10.03 -21.33 -10.19
N HIS A 5 -9.29 -21.27 -9.09
CA HIS A 5 -9.79 -21.71 -7.79
C HIS A 5 -10.37 -20.58 -6.94
N PHE A 6 -9.86 -19.35 -7.11
CA PHE A 6 -10.23 -18.19 -6.30
C PHE A 6 -10.14 -16.90 -7.12
N VAL A 7 -11.02 -15.96 -6.80
CA VAL A 7 -11.01 -14.59 -7.33
C VAL A 7 -11.14 -13.64 -6.16
N VAL A 8 -10.14 -12.79 -6.01
CA VAL A 8 -10.17 -11.67 -5.07
C VAL A 8 -10.51 -10.41 -5.86
N ARG A 9 -11.41 -9.60 -5.31
CA ARG A 9 -11.83 -8.32 -5.87
C ARG A 9 -11.31 -7.24 -4.94
N SER A 10 -10.51 -6.32 -5.47
CA SER A 10 -10.08 -5.13 -4.76
C SER A 10 -10.98 -3.96 -5.16
N THR A 11 -11.46 -3.19 -4.18
CA THR A 11 -12.17 -1.93 -4.38
C THR A 11 -11.24 -0.75 -4.59
N GLY A 12 -9.94 -0.98 -4.76
CA GLY A 12 -8.94 0.07 -4.94
C GLY A 12 -9.19 1.16 -5.97
N VAL A 13 -9.83 0.80 -7.09
CA VAL A 13 -10.24 1.73 -8.15
C VAL A 13 -11.33 2.72 -7.67
N VAL A 14 -11.85 2.55 -6.45
CA VAL A 14 -12.90 3.37 -5.85
C VAL A 14 -12.36 4.69 -5.28
N ALA A 15 -11.04 4.91 -5.32
CA ALA A 15 -10.37 6.14 -4.89
C ALA A 15 -10.84 7.44 -5.58
N GLY A 16 -11.82 7.41 -6.50
CA GLY A 16 -12.48 8.60 -7.07
C GLY A 16 -13.92 8.85 -6.59
N PHE A 17 -14.61 7.89 -5.98
CA PHE A 17 -16.07 7.99 -5.75
C PHE A 17 -16.43 8.74 -4.47
N ALA A 18 -17.53 9.49 -4.47
CA ALA A 18 -17.83 10.47 -3.42
C ALA A 18 -18.62 9.91 -2.25
N SER A 19 -19.32 8.78 -2.41
CA SER A 19 -20.26 8.27 -1.41
C SER A 19 -20.13 6.76 -1.15
N PRO A 20 -20.50 6.26 0.04
CA PRO A 20 -20.63 4.83 0.31
C PRO A 20 -21.58 4.09 -0.65
N GLU A 21 -22.56 4.78 -1.20
CA GLU A 21 -23.51 4.24 -2.20
C GLU A 21 -22.82 3.93 -3.54
N ASP A 22 -21.86 4.78 -3.93
CA ASP A 22 -21.03 4.57 -5.11
C ASP A 22 -20.08 3.38 -4.90
N VAL A 23 -19.49 3.25 -3.71
CA VAL A 23 -18.66 2.09 -3.33
C VAL A 23 -19.47 0.80 -3.44
N GLY A 24 -20.68 0.77 -2.87
CA GLY A 24 -21.59 -0.37 -2.96
C GLY A 24 -21.96 -0.73 -4.41
N SER A 25 -22.26 0.28 -5.21
CA SER A 25 -22.55 0.10 -6.65
C SER A 25 -21.35 -0.45 -7.42
N PHE A 26 -20.14 0.01 -7.08
CA PHE A 26 -18.91 -0.49 -7.67
C PHE A 26 -18.62 -1.94 -7.28
N ILE A 27 -18.80 -2.31 -6.01
CA ILE A 27 -18.67 -3.69 -5.53
C ILE A 27 -19.63 -4.62 -6.30
N LEU A 28 -20.87 -4.18 -6.50
CA LEU A 28 -21.86 -4.90 -7.29
C LEU A 28 -21.43 -5.01 -8.76
N ALA A 29 -20.92 -3.95 -9.36
CA ALA A 29 -20.42 -3.96 -10.74
C ALA A 29 -19.22 -4.92 -10.91
N LEU A 30 -18.28 -4.93 -9.97
CA LEU A 30 -17.18 -5.91 -9.97
C LEU A 30 -17.69 -7.34 -9.83
N ALA A 31 -18.66 -7.58 -8.95
CA ALA A 31 -19.31 -8.89 -8.80
C ALA A 31 -19.95 -9.35 -10.11
N ASP A 32 -20.75 -8.48 -10.73
CA ASP A 32 -21.44 -8.73 -11.99
C ASP A 32 -20.45 -8.99 -13.13
N GLY A 33 -19.35 -8.23 -13.19
CA GLY A 33 -18.25 -8.47 -14.12
C GLY A 33 -17.65 -9.89 -13.98
N CYS A 34 -17.40 -10.35 -12.76
CA CYS A 34 -16.95 -11.73 -12.52
C CYS A 34 -17.98 -12.78 -12.95
N LEU A 35 -19.27 -12.56 -12.65
CA LEU A 35 -20.35 -13.46 -13.04
C LEU A 35 -20.47 -13.55 -14.57
N LYS A 36 -20.40 -12.41 -15.27
CA LYS A 36 -20.38 -12.33 -16.74
C LYS A 36 -19.16 -13.01 -17.35
N ALA A 37 -18.04 -13.03 -16.65
CA ALA A 37 -16.83 -13.77 -17.04
C ALA A 37 -16.91 -15.27 -16.72
N GLY A 38 -18.03 -15.77 -16.18
CA GLY A 38 -18.23 -17.19 -15.85
C GLY A 38 -17.63 -17.62 -14.50
N VAL A 39 -17.23 -16.68 -13.65
CA VAL A 39 -16.72 -16.99 -12.30
C VAL A 39 -17.88 -17.35 -11.38
N SER A 40 -17.88 -18.56 -10.83
CA SER A 40 -18.89 -18.97 -9.86
C SER A 40 -18.73 -18.19 -8.53
N PRO A 41 -19.85 -17.80 -7.86
CA PRO A 41 -19.82 -17.13 -6.55
C PRO A 41 -18.94 -17.80 -5.50
N LYS A 42 -18.89 -19.14 -5.51
CA LYS A 42 -18.07 -19.94 -4.57
C LYS A 42 -16.57 -19.62 -4.63
N HIS A 43 -16.08 -19.07 -5.74
CA HIS A 43 -14.67 -18.67 -5.91
C HIS A 43 -14.39 -17.26 -5.37
N MET A 44 -15.44 -16.50 -5.00
CA MET A 44 -15.36 -15.13 -4.50
C MET A 44 -15.70 -15.01 -3.01
N THR A 45 -16.03 -16.11 -2.35
CA THR A 45 -16.45 -16.16 -0.95
C THR A 45 -15.47 -16.97 -0.11
N PRO A 46 -15.28 -16.65 1.18
CA PRO A 46 -14.48 -17.47 2.07
C PRO A 46 -15.03 -18.89 2.20
N ALA A 47 -14.14 -19.85 2.44
CA ALA A 47 -14.55 -21.20 2.77
C ALA A 47 -15.15 -21.20 4.18
N MET A 48 -16.33 -21.81 4.33
CA MET A 48 -17.03 -21.93 5.60
C MET A 48 -16.69 -23.23 6.34
N GLY A 49 -16.09 -24.19 5.63
CA GLY A 49 -15.70 -25.49 6.15
C GLY A 49 -14.88 -26.27 5.14
N ILE A 50 -14.33 -27.41 5.55
CA ILE A 50 -13.40 -28.20 4.73
C ILE A 50 -14.01 -28.64 3.39
N ASP A 51 -15.33 -28.86 3.34
CA ASP A 51 -16.04 -29.28 2.12
C ASP A 51 -16.06 -28.22 1.02
N THR A 52 -15.91 -26.94 1.40
CA THR A 52 -15.87 -25.81 0.45
C THR A 52 -14.48 -25.52 -0.08
N VAL A 53 -13.44 -26.09 0.54
CA VAL A 53 -12.05 -25.95 0.08
C VAL A 53 -11.83 -26.88 -1.12
N PRO A 54 -11.18 -26.42 -2.22
CA PRO A 54 -10.85 -27.29 -3.34
C PRO A 54 -10.05 -28.53 -2.91
N ASP A 55 -10.37 -29.70 -3.48
CA ASP A 55 -9.85 -31.00 -3.02
C ASP A 55 -8.32 -31.05 -2.90
N GLN A 56 -7.61 -30.47 -3.88
CA GLN A 56 -6.15 -30.41 -3.89
C GLN A 56 -5.55 -29.59 -2.73
N PHE A 57 -6.32 -28.68 -2.13
CA PHE A 57 -5.90 -27.82 -1.03
C PHE A 57 -6.39 -28.28 0.34
N LYS A 58 -7.37 -29.19 0.42
CA LYS A 58 -7.93 -29.68 1.71
C LYS A 58 -6.85 -30.11 2.69
N LYS A 59 -5.86 -30.89 2.24
CA LYS A 59 -4.73 -31.37 3.07
C LYS A 59 -3.81 -30.26 3.62
N HIS A 60 -3.87 -29.07 3.05
CA HIS A 60 -3.06 -27.91 3.44
C HIS A 60 -3.87 -26.88 4.24
N SER A 61 -5.19 -27.05 4.33
CA SER A 61 -6.05 -26.14 5.06
C SER A 61 -6.02 -26.42 6.55
N LEU A 62 -6.06 -25.35 7.33
CA LEU A 62 -6.20 -25.36 8.78
C LEU A 62 -7.63 -24.97 9.20
N ILE A 63 -8.60 -25.01 8.28
CA ILE A 63 -9.97 -24.52 8.51
C ILE A 63 -10.69 -25.24 9.64
N GLU A 64 -10.38 -26.52 9.89
CA GLU A 64 -10.93 -27.28 11.03
C GLU A 64 -10.36 -26.83 12.39
N LYS A 65 -9.29 -26.03 12.39
CA LYS A 65 -8.66 -25.49 13.60
C LYS A 65 -8.96 -24.01 13.81
N VAL A 66 -9.01 -23.25 12.72
CA VAL A 66 -9.12 -21.79 12.72
C VAL A 66 -9.95 -21.39 11.51
N ALA A 67 -11.14 -20.86 11.75
CA ALA A 67 -11.99 -20.25 10.72
C ALA A 67 -11.42 -18.90 10.26
N PHE A 68 -11.89 -18.39 9.12
CA PHE A 68 -11.58 -17.04 8.66
C PHE A 68 -12.54 -16.02 9.30
N LEU A 69 -11.96 -15.01 9.96
CA LEU A 69 -12.69 -13.94 10.69
C LEU A 69 -12.34 -12.55 10.13
N GLY A 70 -12.06 -12.47 8.83
CA GLY A 70 -11.70 -11.23 8.15
C GLY A 70 -10.22 -10.84 8.26
N ALA A 71 -9.43 -11.47 9.14
CA ALA A 71 -8.02 -11.13 9.28
C ALA A 71 -7.16 -11.61 8.10
N VAL A 72 -6.48 -10.69 7.43
CA VAL A 72 -5.57 -10.99 6.31
C VAL A 72 -4.12 -10.80 6.74
N ALA A 73 -3.28 -11.79 6.41
CA ALA A 73 -1.87 -11.85 6.83
C ALA A 73 -1.65 -11.61 8.34
N GLY A 74 -2.63 -11.99 9.17
CA GLY A 74 -2.58 -11.87 10.62
C GLY A 74 -2.88 -10.48 11.18
N VAL A 75 -3.55 -9.63 10.40
CA VAL A 75 -3.99 -8.29 10.80
C VAL A 75 -5.50 -8.24 10.67
N LEU A 76 -6.19 -7.76 11.70
CA LEU A 76 -7.62 -7.48 11.64
C LEU A 76 -7.85 -6.14 10.94
N PRO A 77 -8.86 -6.02 10.08
CA PRO A 77 -9.26 -4.73 9.55
C PRO A 77 -9.72 -3.81 10.69
N PRO A 78 -9.67 -2.49 10.51
CA PRO A 78 -10.30 -1.54 11.42
C PRO A 78 -11.78 -1.94 11.66
N THR A 79 -12.18 -2.08 12.92
CA THR A 79 -13.56 -2.45 13.29
C THR A 79 -14.22 -1.27 13.99
N GLY A 80 -15.34 -0.75 13.46
CA GLY A 80 -16.08 0.30 14.17
C GLY A 80 -17.09 1.16 13.40
N SER A 81 -17.19 1.07 12.07
CA SER A 81 -18.19 1.84 11.31
C SER A 81 -18.93 0.95 10.34
N THR A 82 -20.20 0.63 10.66
CA THR A 82 -21.36 0.42 9.76
C THR A 82 -21.14 -0.04 8.29
N GLY A 83 -20.11 -0.81 7.98
CA GLY A 83 -19.69 -1.10 6.60
C GLY A 83 -19.06 0.09 5.84
N VAL A 84 -18.59 1.14 6.54
CA VAL A 84 -17.97 2.31 5.90
C VAL A 84 -16.47 2.27 6.16
N GLU A 85 -15.69 2.07 5.09
CA GLU A 85 -14.23 2.17 5.08
C GLU A 85 -13.80 3.58 5.52
N ILE A 86 -12.78 3.69 6.38
CA ILE A 86 -12.26 5.01 6.81
C ILE A 86 -11.47 5.72 5.71
N VAL A 87 -11.03 4.96 4.71
CA VAL A 87 -10.38 5.41 3.47
C VAL A 87 -10.86 4.50 2.35
N ALA A 88 -11.23 5.05 1.19
CA ALA A 88 -11.79 4.27 0.07
C ALA A 88 -10.84 3.23 -0.55
N ASN A 89 -9.53 3.33 -0.28
CA ASN A 89 -8.52 2.36 -0.73
C ASN A 89 -7.94 1.52 0.43
N GLU A 90 -8.68 1.37 1.54
CA GLU A 90 -8.26 0.56 2.70
C GLU A 90 -7.92 -0.89 2.30
N MET A 91 -8.73 -1.49 1.42
CA MET A 91 -8.52 -2.85 0.93
C MET A 91 -7.24 -2.99 0.09
N GLU A 92 -6.86 -1.97 -0.70
CA GLU A 92 -5.57 -1.96 -1.40
C GLU A 92 -4.42 -1.98 -0.40
N GLY A 93 -4.45 -1.10 0.61
CA GLY A 93 -3.45 -1.08 1.66
C GLY A 93 -3.32 -2.41 2.40
N GLU A 94 -4.45 -3.11 2.62
CA GLU A 94 -4.46 -4.45 3.18
C GLU A 94 -3.75 -5.47 2.29
N LEU A 95 -4.09 -5.49 1.00
CA LEU A 95 -3.50 -6.39 0.01
C LEU A 95 -2.02 -6.08 -0.18
N ALA A 96 -1.63 -4.82 -0.30
CA ALA A 96 -0.24 -4.38 -0.40
C ALA A 96 0.58 -4.88 0.80
N THR A 97 0.08 -4.70 2.03
CA THR A 97 0.73 -5.25 3.24
C THR A 97 0.89 -6.76 3.15
N ALA A 98 -0.17 -7.47 2.77
CA ALA A 98 -0.18 -8.92 2.69
C ALA A 98 0.81 -9.44 1.64
N GLY A 99 0.89 -8.76 0.50
CA GLY A 99 1.83 -9.07 -0.57
C GLY A 99 3.27 -8.77 -0.20
N ILE A 100 3.55 -7.65 0.48
CA ILE A 100 4.88 -7.35 1.00
C ILE A 100 5.29 -8.43 2.02
N LYS A 101 4.40 -8.84 2.93
CA LYS A 101 4.68 -9.95 3.87
C LYS A 101 5.02 -11.26 3.16
N GLU A 102 4.40 -11.53 2.01
CA GLU A 102 4.72 -12.70 1.19
C GLU A 102 6.08 -12.53 0.49
N GLY A 103 6.30 -11.41 -0.18
CA GLY A 103 7.53 -11.11 -0.91
C GLY A 103 8.76 -11.05 0.00
N ALA A 104 8.62 -10.45 1.19
CA ALA A 104 9.72 -10.29 2.15
C ALA A 104 10.32 -11.62 2.61
N LYS A 105 9.54 -12.70 2.63
CA LYS A 105 10.04 -14.04 2.93
C LYS A 105 11.11 -14.51 1.96
N TRP A 106 11.05 -14.07 0.71
CA TRP A 106 12.03 -14.38 -0.32
C TRP A 106 13.25 -13.47 -0.26
N ALA A 107 13.11 -12.29 0.34
CA ALA A 107 14.19 -11.33 0.58
C ALA A 107 14.96 -11.56 1.90
N GLY A 108 14.53 -12.52 2.73
CA GLY A 108 15.14 -12.78 4.03
C GLY A 108 14.81 -11.73 5.10
N VAL A 109 13.85 -10.84 4.84
CA VAL A 109 13.40 -9.80 5.78
C VAL A 109 12.16 -10.30 6.53
N ASP A 110 12.20 -10.24 7.85
CA ASP A 110 11.02 -10.54 8.68
C ASP A 110 10.11 -9.31 8.75
N PHE A 111 9.19 -9.22 7.79
CA PHE A 111 8.20 -8.13 7.66
C PHE A 111 6.87 -8.43 8.40
N ARG A 112 6.92 -9.27 9.44
CA ARG A 112 5.77 -9.48 10.34
C ARG A 112 5.57 -8.27 11.25
N ASN A 113 4.51 -8.29 12.07
CA ASN A 113 4.10 -7.11 12.84
C ASN A 113 5.11 -6.76 13.95
N PRO A 114 5.22 -5.48 14.39
CA PRO A 114 4.60 -4.30 13.79
C PRO A 114 5.26 -3.95 12.45
N CYS A 115 4.46 -3.48 11.48
CA CYS A 115 4.98 -3.12 10.16
C CYS A 115 4.25 -1.91 9.59
N LEU A 116 4.97 -1.12 8.79
CA LEU A 116 4.48 -0.02 7.97
C LEU A 116 4.64 -0.43 6.51
N SER A 117 3.54 -0.45 5.75
CA SER A 117 3.56 -0.72 4.32
C SER A 117 3.14 0.50 3.52
N LEU A 118 3.81 0.78 2.41
CA LEU A 118 3.46 1.81 1.43
C LEU A 118 3.35 1.18 0.04
N ASP A 119 2.24 1.44 -0.65
CA ASP A 119 2.10 1.17 -2.08
C ASP A 119 2.11 2.49 -2.85
N PHE A 120 3.11 2.63 -3.70
CA PHE A 120 3.25 3.76 -4.62
C PHE A 120 2.70 3.37 -5.99
N GLY A 121 1.38 3.14 -6.03
CA GLY A 121 0.59 3.00 -7.25
C GLY A 121 0.39 4.35 -7.93
N THR A 122 -0.77 4.57 -8.56
CA THR A 122 -1.17 5.91 -9.00
C THR A 122 -1.56 6.78 -7.79
N THR A 123 -2.37 6.20 -6.91
CA THR A 123 -2.65 6.71 -5.56
C THR A 123 -1.67 6.12 -4.55
N LEU A 124 -1.52 6.81 -3.42
CA LEU A 124 -0.85 6.29 -2.24
C LEU A 124 -1.83 5.45 -1.44
N ASP A 125 -1.44 4.23 -1.11
CA ASP A 125 -2.13 3.39 -0.13
C ASP A 125 -1.12 2.71 0.81
N GLY A 126 -1.66 2.06 1.83
CA GLY A 126 -0.86 1.35 2.83
C GLY A 126 -1.46 1.41 4.22
N ARG A 127 -0.78 0.78 5.18
CA ARG A 127 -1.17 0.80 6.58
C ARG A 127 0.01 0.60 7.52
N VAL A 128 -0.24 0.95 8.78
CA VAL A 128 0.63 0.66 9.93
C VAL A 128 -0.08 -0.32 10.84
N THR A 129 0.64 -1.35 11.28
CA THR A 129 0.11 -2.40 12.15
C THR A 129 0.82 -2.41 13.51
N ASN A 130 0.08 -2.72 14.57
CA ASN A 130 0.64 -2.85 15.91
C ASN A 130 1.17 -4.27 16.18
N SER A 131 1.73 -4.49 17.38
CA SER A 131 2.31 -5.77 17.81
C SER A 131 1.35 -6.68 18.60
N GLU A 132 0.04 -6.42 18.57
CA GLU A 132 -0.95 -7.26 19.27
C GLU A 132 -0.95 -8.71 18.75
N THR A 133 -1.26 -9.65 19.66
CA THR A 133 -1.33 -11.08 19.35
C THR A 133 -2.63 -11.68 19.89
N PRO A 134 -3.23 -12.69 19.23
CA PRO A 134 -2.71 -13.44 18.08
C PRO A 134 -2.98 -12.80 16.70
N TYR A 135 -3.66 -11.65 16.68
CA TYR A 135 -3.87 -10.80 15.52
C TYR A 135 -3.47 -9.37 15.85
N ALA A 136 -2.72 -8.74 14.96
CA ALA A 136 -2.46 -7.31 15.04
C ALA A 136 -3.67 -6.52 14.56
N LYS A 137 -3.68 -5.22 14.85
CA LYS A 137 -4.65 -4.26 14.32
C LYS A 137 -3.97 -3.25 13.41
N THR A 138 -4.73 -2.76 12.45
CA THR A 138 -4.38 -1.52 11.74
C THR A 138 -4.52 -0.34 12.71
N ILE A 139 -3.45 0.43 12.88
CA ILE A 139 -3.39 1.65 13.72
C ILE A 139 -3.12 2.91 12.91
N GLY A 140 -2.80 2.76 11.63
CA GLY A 140 -2.71 3.88 10.70
C GLY A 140 -2.96 3.44 9.26
N ASN A 141 -3.41 4.37 8.42
CA ASN A 141 -3.63 4.16 6.98
C ASN A 141 -2.99 5.32 6.19
N PHE A 142 -2.49 4.98 5.01
CA PHE A 142 -1.96 5.96 4.06
C PHE A 142 -2.96 6.21 2.94
N CYS A 143 -3.06 7.45 2.48
CA CYS A 143 -3.96 7.84 1.39
C CYS A 143 -3.41 9.01 0.57
N GLY A 144 -3.95 9.21 -0.63
CA GLY A 144 -3.70 10.39 -1.46
C GLY A 144 -2.93 10.09 -2.74
N LEU A 145 -2.04 10.99 -3.13
CA LEU A 145 -1.32 10.95 -4.41
C LEU A 145 0.04 10.26 -4.24
N ALA A 146 0.37 9.35 -5.16
CA ALA A 146 1.69 8.76 -5.29
C ALA A 146 2.19 8.93 -6.73
N GLY A 147 1.93 7.95 -7.61
CA GLY A 147 2.31 7.98 -9.03
C GLY A 147 1.68 9.12 -9.83
N ALA A 148 0.56 9.69 -9.38
CA ALA A 148 -0.01 10.89 -9.99
C ALA A 148 0.94 12.10 -9.97
N ILE A 149 1.86 12.17 -8.99
CA ILE A 149 2.87 13.24 -8.88
C ILE A 149 3.88 13.19 -10.05
N PRO A 150 4.61 12.08 -10.28
CA PRO A 150 5.49 11.97 -11.44
C PRO A 150 4.72 12.00 -12.77
N ASP A 151 3.47 11.51 -12.81
CA ASP A 151 2.62 11.60 -14.00
C ASP A 151 2.35 13.08 -14.37
N ALA A 152 1.96 13.93 -13.41
CA ALA A 152 1.74 15.36 -13.65
C ALA A 152 2.98 16.11 -14.14
N ILE A 153 4.17 15.75 -13.62
CA ILE A 153 5.45 16.34 -14.06
C ILE A 153 5.73 15.99 -15.53
N VAL A 154 5.53 14.73 -15.93
CA VAL A 154 5.80 14.34 -17.33
C VAL A 154 4.76 14.87 -18.31
N GLN A 155 3.52 15.06 -17.89
CA GLN A 155 2.47 15.68 -18.71
C GLN A 155 2.87 17.08 -19.19
N GLY A 156 3.58 17.84 -18.34
CA GLY A 156 4.13 19.16 -18.71
C GLY A 156 5.18 19.15 -19.82
N THR A 157 5.79 18.00 -20.12
CA THR A 157 6.84 17.90 -21.15
C THR A 157 6.29 17.94 -22.58
N GLY A 158 5.00 17.68 -22.76
CA GLY A 158 4.35 17.53 -24.08
C GLY A 158 4.75 16.26 -24.84
N LEU A 159 5.45 15.31 -24.19
CA LEU A 159 5.82 14.02 -24.78
C LEU A 159 4.78 12.91 -24.57
N VAL A 160 3.83 13.14 -23.68
CA VAL A 160 2.73 12.24 -23.37
C VAL A 160 1.40 13.00 -23.44
N ASP A 161 0.31 12.26 -23.42
CA ASP A 161 -1.02 12.87 -23.34
C ASP A 161 -1.14 13.76 -22.08
N PRO A 162 -1.60 15.02 -22.21
CA PRO A 162 -1.61 15.97 -21.10
C PRO A 162 -2.60 15.63 -19.98
N GLU A 163 -3.58 14.75 -20.22
CA GLU A 163 -4.60 14.38 -19.23
C GLU A 163 -4.38 12.97 -18.66
N THR A 164 -3.92 12.05 -19.51
CA THR A 164 -3.86 10.61 -19.20
C THR A 164 -2.45 10.02 -19.29
N GLY A 165 -1.48 10.79 -19.78
CA GLY A 165 -0.12 10.36 -19.95
C GLY A 165 0.57 10.10 -18.62
N THR A 166 1.41 9.05 -18.58
CA THR A 166 2.08 8.60 -17.36
C THR A 166 3.59 8.58 -17.54
N ALA A 167 4.33 8.60 -16.43
CA ALA A 167 5.78 8.47 -16.45
C ALA A 167 6.26 7.14 -17.07
N LEU A 168 5.42 6.10 -17.06
CA LEU A 168 5.71 4.80 -17.68
C LEU A 168 5.76 4.85 -19.21
N ASP A 169 5.05 5.81 -19.82
CA ASP A 169 5.02 5.94 -21.28
C ASP A 169 6.37 6.42 -21.83
N ILE A 170 7.12 7.17 -21.02
CA ILE A 170 8.44 7.71 -21.37
C ILE A 170 9.58 6.82 -20.85
N PHE A 171 9.50 6.40 -19.58
CA PHE A 171 10.64 5.81 -18.88
C PHE A 171 10.49 4.30 -18.74
N LYS A 172 11.06 3.56 -19.69
CA LYS A 172 11.12 2.09 -19.69
C LYS A 172 12.45 1.54 -19.14
N GLU A 173 13.50 2.36 -19.09
CA GLU A 173 14.85 1.95 -18.69
C GLU A 173 15.38 2.74 -17.49
N LYS A 174 16.26 2.12 -16.71
CA LYS A 174 16.91 2.72 -15.54
C LYS A 174 17.84 3.86 -15.97
N THR A 175 17.42 5.10 -15.75
CA THR A 175 18.27 6.28 -15.93
C THR A 175 18.68 6.80 -14.55
N SER A 176 19.91 6.55 -14.12
CA SER A 176 20.45 7.11 -12.89
C SER A 176 21.33 8.32 -13.18
N ALA A 177 21.14 9.39 -12.42
CA ALA A 177 22.05 10.54 -12.42
C ALA A 177 23.19 10.33 -11.43
N SER A 178 24.35 10.91 -11.72
CA SER A 178 25.51 10.89 -10.83
C SER A 178 26.18 12.26 -10.74
N GLY A 179 26.92 12.48 -9.65
CA GLY A 179 27.69 13.70 -9.43
C GLY A 179 26.84 14.97 -9.41
N LYS A 180 27.20 15.97 -10.24
CA LYS A 180 26.50 17.26 -10.29
C LYS A 180 25.03 17.15 -10.69
N LYS A 181 24.68 16.19 -11.56
CA LYS A 181 23.29 15.99 -12.01
C LYS A 181 22.39 15.49 -10.89
N LEU A 182 22.91 14.63 -10.00
CA LEU A 182 22.16 14.17 -8.84
C LEU A 182 21.83 15.33 -7.90
N LYS A 183 22.80 16.20 -7.59
CA LYS A 183 22.56 17.40 -6.77
C LYS A 183 21.55 18.37 -7.39
N GLN A 184 21.54 18.50 -8.71
CA GLN A 184 20.55 19.33 -9.40
C GLN A 184 19.16 18.68 -9.34
N ALA A 185 19.09 17.36 -9.54
CA ALA A 185 17.84 16.61 -9.43
C ALA A 185 17.24 16.67 -8.01
N GLU A 186 18.09 16.61 -6.98
CA GLU A 186 17.67 16.80 -5.58
C GLU A 186 17.06 18.18 -5.36
N LYS A 187 17.67 19.26 -5.88
CA LYS A 187 17.11 20.61 -5.76
C LYS A 187 15.74 20.75 -6.43
N TYR A 188 15.57 20.17 -7.62
CA TYR A 188 14.27 20.17 -8.28
C TYR A 188 13.25 19.33 -7.50
N ALA A 189 13.66 18.21 -6.91
CA ALA A 189 12.79 17.41 -6.07
C ALA A 189 12.36 18.17 -4.80
N GLU A 190 13.27 18.92 -4.17
CA GLU A 190 12.98 19.80 -3.03
C GLU A 190 11.95 20.87 -3.42
N GLU A 191 12.15 21.56 -4.54
CA GLU A 191 11.19 22.55 -5.07
C GLU A 191 9.81 21.93 -5.34
N ILE A 192 9.76 20.74 -5.94
CA ILE A 192 8.50 20.01 -6.14
C ILE A 192 7.84 19.67 -4.81
N HIS A 193 8.63 19.32 -3.79
CA HIS A 193 8.12 19.02 -2.46
C HIS A 193 7.59 20.23 -1.69
N GLU A 194 7.88 21.46 -2.11
CA GLU A 194 7.24 22.68 -1.58
C GLU A 194 5.73 22.72 -1.91
N HIS A 195 5.30 22.02 -2.95
CA HIS A 195 3.89 21.88 -3.35
C HIS A 195 3.22 20.61 -2.82
N ILE A 196 3.98 19.73 -2.15
CA ILE A 196 3.50 18.45 -1.64
C ILE A 196 3.26 18.54 -0.13
N SER A 197 2.03 18.28 0.30
CA SER A 197 1.63 18.17 1.69
C SER A 197 1.60 16.71 2.13
N ILE A 198 2.51 16.34 3.04
CA ILE A 198 2.51 15.06 3.74
C ILE A 198 2.32 15.35 5.22
N GLU A 199 1.18 14.94 5.76
CA GLU A 199 0.75 15.22 7.13
C GLU A 199 -0.32 14.21 7.60
N VAL A 200 -0.64 14.25 8.90
CA VAL A 200 -1.84 13.61 9.42
C VAL A 200 -3.05 14.32 8.81
N VAL A 201 -3.96 13.58 8.17
CA VAL A 201 -5.11 14.13 7.48
C VAL A 201 -5.94 14.99 8.45
N PRO A 202 -6.14 16.29 8.16
CA PRO A 202 -6.90 17.17 9.04
C PRO A 202 -8.35 16.71 9.24
N GLU A 203 -8.90 16.97 10.43
CA GLU A 203 -10.31 16.75 10.70
C GLU A 203 -11.21 17.56 9.76
N GLY A 204 -12.35 16.98 9.36
CA GLY A 204 -13.29 17.61 8.43
C GLY A 204 -12.93 17.47 6.95
N ARG A 205 -11.81 16.82 6.62
CA ARG A 205 -11.52 16.40 5.25
C ARG A 205 -12.40 15.22 4.86
N GLU A 206 -13.02 15.31 3.67
CA GLU A 206 -13.75 14.22 3.01
C GLU A 206 -12.93 13.56 1.90
N ARG A 207 -11.86 14.23 1.47
CA ARG A 207 -10.86 13.75 0.52
C ARG A 207 -9.47 14.25 0.92
N TYR A 208 -8.46 13.53 0.46
CA TYR A 208 -7.07 13.95 0.53
C TYR A 208 -6.38 13.50 -0.76
N GLY A 209 -5.87 14.44 -1.56
CA GLY A 209 -5.60 14.16 -2.97
C GLY A 209 -6.89 13.78 -3.71
N SER A 210 -6.87 12.69 -4.47
CA SER A 210 -8.09 12.16 -5.09
C SER A 210 -8.92 11.27 -4.14
N VAL A 211 -8.30 10.75 -3.07
CA VAL A 211 -8.82 9.62 -2.28
C VAL A 211 -9.85 10.09 -1.24
N PRO A 212 -11.09 9.53 -1.25
CA PRO A 212 -12.08 9.74 -0.20
C PRO A 212 -11.64 9.20 1.15
N VAL A 213 -11.89 9.99 2.20
CA VAL A 213 -11.53 9.69 3.58
C VAL A 213 -12.65 10.05 4.54
N ASN A 214 -12.69 9.37 5.68
CA ASN A 214 -13.54 9.72 6.82
C ASN A 214 -12.68 9.91 8.06
N ALA A 215 -12.05 11.09 8.16
CA ALA A 215 -11.14 11.44 9.26
C ALA A 215 -11.81 11.34 10.64
N THR A 216 -13.10 11.68 10.73
CA THR A 216 -13.88 11.59 11.97
C THR A 216 -14.04 10.13 12.43
N ALA A 217 -14.41 9.23 11.51
CA ALA A 217 -14.53 7.81 11.82
C ALA A 217 -13.18 7.21 12.22
N ALA A 218 -12.11 7.53 11.47
CA ALA A 218 -10.75 7.07 11.77
C ALA A 218 -10.31 7.47 13.20
N LYS A 219 -10.51 8.74 13.57
CA LYS A 219 -10.24 9.23 14.93
C LYS A 219 -11.07 8.50 15.99
N THR A 220 -12.35 8.25 15.71
CA THR A 220 -13.27 7.56 16.63
C THR A 220 -12.79 6.14 16.95
N ILE A 221 -12.21 5.44 15.97
CA ILE A 221 -11.72 4.07 16.13
C ILE A 221 -10.22 3.99 16.45
N GLY A 222 -9.56 5.13 16.65
CA GLY A 222 -8.15 5.20 17.02
C GLY A 222 -7.17 4.86 15.89
N VAL A 223 -7.55 5.12 14.63
CA VAL A 223 -6.68 4.95 13.46
C VAL A 223 -6.21 6.31 12.96
N VAL A 224 -4.89 6.47 12.78
CA VAL A 224 -4.30 7.70 12.22
C VAL A 224 -4.30 7.64 10.70
N LEU A 225 -4.86 8.66 10.04
CA LEU A 225 -4.77 8.81 8.59
C LEU A 225 -3.58 9.70 8.24
N ILE A 226 -2.66 9.22 7.41
CA ILE A 226 -1.52 9.99 6.90
C ILE A 226 -1.69 10.17 5.40
N GLY A 227 -1.74 11.41 4.96
CA GLY A 227 -2.05 11.76 3.58
C GLY A 227 -0.82 12.26 2.80
N CYS A 228 -0.85 12.09 1.48
CA CYS A 228 0.01 12.81 0.53
C CYS A 228 -0.86 13.58 -0.49
N ASP A 229 -0.73 14.90 -0.58
CA ASP A 229 -1.54 15.75 -1.47
C ASP A 229 -0.66 16.79 -2.15
N VAL A 230 -1.15 17.32 -3.28
CA VAL A 230 -0.51 18.38 -4.06
C VAL A 230 -1.48 19.56 -4.10
N GLY A 231 -1.24 20.56 -3.26
CA GLY A 231 -2.21 21.61 -2.99
C GLY A 231 -3.40 21.13 -2.16
N LYS A 232 -4.63 21.41 -2.60
CA LYS A 232 -5.87 20.90 -2.01
C LYS A 232 -6.56 19.95 -2.99
N ASP A 233 -6.60 18.68 -2.65
CA ASP A 233 -7.23 17.61 -3.42
C ASP A 233 -6.69 17.56 -4.88
N GLY A 234 -5.37 17.77 -5.03
CA GLY A 234 -4.68 17.83 -6.31
C GLY A 234 -4.73 19.17 -7.06
N SER A 235 -5.20 20.26 -6.43
CA SER A 235 -5.31 21.58 -7.08
C SER A 235 -4.02 22.10 -7.70
N ASP A 236 -2.87 21.70 -7.17
CA ASP A 236 -1.56 22.21 -7.58
C ASP A 236 -0.85 21.24 -8.55
N LEU A 237 -1.50 20.16 -9.00
CA LEU A 237 -0.95 19.29 -10.04
C LEU A 237 -0.56 20.05 -11.33
N PRO A 238 -1.33 21.06 -11.81
CA PRO A 238 -0.89 21.88 -12.94
C PRO A 238 0.41 22.65 -12.68
N VAL A 239 0.70 23.02 -11.43
CA VAL A 239 1.97 23.67 -11.06
C VAL A 239 3.13 22.69 -11.24
N LEU A 240 2.94 21.42 -10.87
CA LEU A 240 3.94 20.37 -11.12
C LEU A 240 4.18 20.14 -12.61
N SER A 241 3.15 20.24 -13.44
CA SER A 241 3.30 20.20 -14.90
C SER A 241 4.13 21.37 -15.41
N GLU A 242 3.92 22.60 -14.93
CA GLU A 242 4.76 23.74 -15.33
C GLU A 242 6.21 23.61 -14.85
N ILE A 243 6.44 23.07 -13.65
CA ILE A 243 7.79 22.72 -13.18
C ILE A 243 8.43 21.68 -14.12
N GLY A 244 7.70 20.63 -14.48
CA GLY A 244 8.14 19.60 -15.41
C GLY A 244 8.50 20.15 -16.79
N LYS A 245 7.66 21.04 -17.33
CA LYS A 245 7.94 21.76 -18.57
C LYS A 245 9.25 22.54 -18.50
N ARG A 246 9.43 23.34 -17.44
CA ARG A 246 10.64 24.15 -17.24
C ARG A 246 11.90 23.30 -17.11
N ILE A 247 11.86 22.19 -16.36
CA ILE A 247 12.99 21.26 -16.23
C ILE A 247 13.30 20.62 -17.60
N TYR A 248 12.27 20.26 -18.36
CA TYR A 248 12.45 19.67 -19.68
C TYR A 248 13.06 20.65 -20.68
N GLU A 249 12.58 21.89 -20.73
CA GLU A 249 13.12 22.93 -21.62
C GLU A 249 14.57 23.32 -21.29
N SER A 250 14.96 23.26 -20.01
CA SER A 250 16.30 23.65 -19.54
C SER A 250 17.32 22.51 -19.59
N ASP A 251 16.97 21.34 -19.05
CA ASP A 251 17.89 20.23 -18.79
C ASP A 251 17.55 18.94 -19.54
N GLY A 252 16.40 18.90 -20.23
CA GLY A 252 15.96 17.79 -21.07
C GLY A 252 15.39 16.58 -20.31
N ILE A 253 14.91 15.60 -21.07
CA ILE A 253 14.15 14.45 -20.53
C ILE A 253 14.94 13.57 -19.57
N LYS A 254 16.27 13.52 -19.72
CA LYS A 254 17.13 12.77 -18.80
C LYS A 254 17.16 13.38 -17.40
N MET A 255 16.98 14.69 -17.28
CA MET A 255 16.86 15.35 -15.97
C MET A 255 15.51 15.07 -15.33
N ILE A 256 14.42 15.11 -16.11
CA ILE A 256 13.09 14.68 -15.65
C ILE A 256 13.17 13.28 -15.04
N ALA A 257 13.77 12.31 -15.76
CA ALA A 257 13.96 10.95 -15.25
C ALA A 257 14.75 10.92 -13.93
N ALA A 258 15.83 11.70 -13.84
CA ALA A 258 16.68 11.77 -12.67
C ALA A 258 16.01 12.38 -11.43
N VAL A 259 15.02 13.26 -11.62
CA VAL A 259 14.25 13.91 -10.56
C VAL A 259 13.22 12.97 -9.91
N MET A 260 12.76 11.95 -10.63
CA MET A 260 11.74 11.02 -10.11
C MET A 260 12.21 10.19 -8.92
N ASP A 261 13.49 9.82 -8.90
CA ASP A 261 14.06 9.02 -7.82
C ASP A 261 14.13 9.78 -6.48
N PRO A 262 14.68 11.01 -6.40
CA PRO A 262 14.68 11.78 -5.16
C PRO A 262 13.28 12.21 -4.71
N ILE A 263 12.32 12.49 -5.61
CA ILE A 263 10.92 12.78 -5.19
C ILE A 263 10.35 11.61 -4.38
N ALA A 264 10.44 10.39 -4.90
CA ALA A 264 9.94 9.22 -4.19
C ALA A 264 10.66 9.00 -2.85
N ALA A 265 11.98 9.21 -2.83
CA ALA A 265 12.78 9.05 -1.62
C ALA A 265 12.42 10.06 -0.52
N ILE A 266 12.25 11.34 -0.86
CA ILE A 266 11.80 12.38 0.07
C ILE A 266 10.36 12.11 0.53
N SER A 267 9.51 11.63 -0.37
CA SER A 267 8.12 11.27 -0.03
C SER A 267 8.06 10.17 1.02
N VAL A 268 8.82 9.08 0.85
CA VAL A 268 8.90 8.00 1.84
C VAL A 268 9.45 8.48 3.17
N GLU A 269 10.53 9.26 3.17
CA GLU A 269 11.11 9.85 4.38
C GLU A 269 10.06 10.67 5.15
N ARG A 270 9.35 11.57 4.48
CA ARG A 270 8.30 12.41 5.08
C ARG A 270 7.11 11.59 5.60
N LEU A 271 6.69 10.55 4.88
CA LEU A 271 5.61 9.65 5.30
C LEU A 271 5.99 8.86 6.56
N VAL A 272 7.20 8.30 6.59
CA VAL A 272 7.72 7.57 7.76
C VAL A 272 7.92 8.51 8.94
N GLN A 273 8.47 9.70 8.72
CA GLN A 273 8.63 10.71 9.77
C GLN A 273 7.27 11.12 10.36
N THR A 274 6.26 11.38 9.52
CA THR A 274 4.91 11.70 9.98
C THR A 274 4.32 10.58 10.83
N ALA A 275 4.58 9.32 10.47
CA ALA A 275 4.12 8.15 11.22
C ALA A 275 4.88 7.97 12.56
N ILE A 276 6.15 8.34 12.62
CA ILE A 276 6.94 8.41 13.86
C ILE A 276 6.39 9.51 14.77
N ASP A 277 6.17 10.71 14.23
CA ASP A 277 5.68 11.87 14.97
C ASP A 277 4.27 11.63 15.52
N ALA A 278 3.44 10.89 14.78
CA ALA A 278 2.12 10.43 15.21
C ALA A 278 2.16 9.30 16.26
N GLY A 279 3.34 8.76 16.58
CA GLY A 279 3.53 7.72 17.60
C GLY A 279 3.04 6.33 17.20
N ILE A 280 2.81 6.07 15.91
CA ILE A 280 2.34 4.78 15.40
C ILE A 280 3.48 3.89 14.86
N VAL A 281 4.69 4.44 14.77
CA VAL A 281 5.92 3.73 14.38
C VAL A 281 6.86 3.62 15.58
N THR A 282 7.44 2.43 15.74
CA THR A 282 8.41 2.09 16.79
C THR A 282 9.72 1.65 16.16
N LYS A 283 10.79 1.56 16.95
CA LYS A 283 12.10 1.08 16.45
C LYS A 283 12.03 -0.32 15.86
N GLU A 284 11.08 -1.13 16.31
CA GLU A 284 10.85 -2.50 15.88
C GLU A 284 10.03 -2.60 14.57
N THR A 285 9.39 -1.50 14.16
CA THR A 285 8.50 -1.47 12.99
C THR A 285 9.31 -1.72 11.71
N ALA A 286 8.98 -2.78 10.99
CA ALA A 286 9.55 -3.02 9.66
C ALA A 286 8.88 -2.13 8.60
N ILE A 287 9.62 -1.70 7.58
CA ILE A 287 9.13 -0.83 6.51
C ILE A 287 9.11 -1.58 5.19
N GLY A 288 7.97 -1.55 4.51
CA GLY A 288 7.73 -2.28 3.28
C GLY A 288 7.24 -1.34 2.18
N ILE A 289 7.87 -1.38 1.02
CA ILE A 289 7.50 -0.54 -0.12
C ILE A 289 7.20 -1.41 -1.33
N THR A 290 6.08 -1.15 -1.99
CA THR A 290 5.69 -1.72 -3.28
C THR A 290 5.21 -0.59 -4.21
N GLY A 291 4.86 -0.94 -5.44
CA GLY A 291 4.27 -0.01 -6.40
C GLY A 291 5.29 0.62 -7.32
N ARG A 292 4.86 0.84 -8.57
CA ARG A 292 5.73 1.29 -9.68
C ARG A 292 6.49 2.57 -9.34
N ALA A 293 5.87 3.50 -8.62
CA ALA A 293 6.47 4.80 -8.32
C ALA A 293 7.43 4.73 -7.12
N GLY A 294 7.41 3.65 -6.33
CA GLY A 294 8.26 3.49 -5.14
C GLY A 294 9.48 2.59 -5.34
N ILE A 295 9.43 1.60 -6.23
CA ILE A 295 10.46 0.53 -6.30
C ILE A 295 11.31 0.52 -7.58
N THR A 296 11.03 1.42 -8.53
CA THR A 296 11.74 1.49 -9.82
C THR A 296 12.98 2.39 -9.77
N GLY A 297 13.89 2.24 -10.73
CA GLY A 297 15.08 3.10 -10.83
C GLY A 297 16.06 2.89 -9.67
N ASN A 298 16.63 3.98 -9.15
CA ASN A 298 17.51 3.99 -7.98
C ASN A 298 16.75 4.32 -6.67
N LYS A 299 15.41 4.36 -6.71
CA LYS A 299 14.57 4.70 -5.54
C LYS A 299 14.85 3.82 -4.33
N PRO A 300 14.96 2.47 -4.44
CA PRO A 300 15.21 1.64 -3.26
C PRO A 300 16.48 2.04 -2.50
N ALA A 301 17.56 2.35 -3.22
CA ALA A 301 18.82 2.77 -2.61
C ALA A 301 18.70 4.14 -1.93
N LEU A 302 18.08 5.13 -2.59
CA LEU A 302 17.89 6.47 -2.02
C LEU A 302 16.93 6.46 -0.82
N ILE A 303 15.86 5.66 -0.89
CA ILE A 303 14.91 5.47 0.22
C ILE A 303 15.66 4.87 1.41
N LEU A 304 16.40 3.78 1.22
CA LEU A 304 17.17 3.16 2.29
C LEU A 304 18.17 4.14 2.91
N GLU A 305 18.91 4.89 2.08
CA GLU A 305 19.85 5.92 2.54
C GLU A 305 19.15 6.98 3.41
N ARG A 306 17.95 7.43 3.03
CA ARG A 306 17.17 8.40 3.83
C ARG A 306 16.69 7.79 5.13
N ILE A 307 16.12 6.59 5.11
CA ILE A 307 15.71 5.89 6.34
C ILE A 307 16.89 5.70 7.31
N MET A 308 18.08 5.37 6.81
CA MET A 308 19.30 5.29 7.62
C MET A 308 19.65 6.66 8.25
N LYS A 309 19.54 7.75 7.49
CA LYS A 309 19.84 9.12 7.97
C LYS A 309 18.85 9.63 9.02
N MET A 310 17.65 9.05 9.12
CA MET A 310 16.68 9.41 10.17
C MET A 310 17.16 9.00 11.57
N ASP A 311 18.13 8.09 11.70
CA ASP A 311 18.71 7.62 12.97
C ASP A 311 17.66 7.14 14.01
N PHE A 312 16.53 6.65 13.51
CA PHE A 312 15.43 6.17 14.34
C PHE A 312 15.46 4.64 14.52
N PHE A 313 15.81 3.92 13.46
CA PHE A 313 15.84 2.46 13.40
C PHE A 313 17.22 1.93 13.78
N ASP A 314 17.26 0.88 14.60
CA ASP A 314 18.54 0.31 15.07
C ASP A 314 19.25 -0.49 13.96
N ASP A 315 18.51 -1.14 13.06
CA ASP A 315 19.04 -1.89 11.92
C ASP A 315 18.13 -1.74 10.67
N PRO A 316 18.16 -0.57 10.00
CA PRO A 316 17.30 -0.28 8.87
C PRO A 316 17.50 -1.26 7.69
N GLU A 317 18.71 -1.78 7.47
CA GLU A 317 18.99 -2.71 6.36
C GLU A 317 18.22 -4.03 6.50
N SER A 318 18.02 -4.51 7.73
CA SER A 318 17.19 -5.71 7.98
C SER A 318 15.71 -5.41 8.20
N GLN A 319 15.31 -4.14 8.22
CA GLN A 319 13.94 -3.70 8.50
C GLN A 319 13.22 -3.15 7.27
N VAL A 320 13.94 -2.71 6.24
CA VAL A 320 13.37 -2.19 5.00
C VAL A 320 13.32 -3.29 3.94
N VAL A 321 12.18 -3.42 3.25
CA VAL A 321 12.02 -4.35 2.13
C VAL A 321 11.27 -3.69 0.98
N PHE A 322 11.73 -3.97 -0.24
CA PHE A 322 11.08 -3.56 -1.48
C PHE A 322 10.55 -4.80 -2.18
N VAL A 323 9.26 -4.79 -2.52
CA VAL A 323 8.57 -5.95 -3.11
C VAL A 323 7.87 -5.53 -4.39
N ASP A 324 8.02 -6.35 -5.43
CA ASP A 324 7.30 -6.22 -6.68
C ASP A 324 5.87 -6.78 -6.57
N ASP A 325 4.93 -6.15 -7.29
CA ASP A 325 3.55 -6.63 -7.43
C ASP A 325 2.84 -6.94 -6.09
N GLY A 326 3.02 -6.07 -5.09
CA GLY A 326 2.43 -6.23 -3.76
C GLY A 326 0.92 -6.51 -3.78
N LEU A 327 0.13 -5.81 -4.59
CA LEU A 327 -1.31 -6.07 -4.69
C LEU A 327 -1.63 -7.47 -5.24
N ALA A 328 -0.95 -7.92 -6.29
CA ALA A 328 -1.19 -9.23 -6.89
C ALA A 328 -0.79 -10.37 -5.93
N ARG A 329 0.36 -10.23 -5.27
CA ARG A 329 0.79 -11.14 -4.19
C ARG A 329 -0.21 -11.11 -3.03
N GLY A 330 -0.69 -9.93 -2.67
CA GLY A 330 -1.69 -9.69 -1.65
C GLY A 330 -2.99 -10.44 -1.92
N ALA A 331 -3.48 -10.38 -3.16
CA ALA A 331 -4.67 -11.12 -3.60
C ALA A 331 -4.48 -12.64 -3.42
N ALA A 332 -3.31 -13.18 -3.76
CA ALA A 332 -3.01 -14.59 -3.52
C ALA A 332 -2.97 -14.92 -2.02
N VAL A 333 -2.43 -14.04 -1.17
CA VAL A 333 -2.43 -14.19 0.29
C VAL A 333 -3.86 -14.12 0.86
N MET A 334 -4.69 -13.20 0.39
CA MET A 334 -6.09 -13.09 0.82
C MET A 334 -6.86 -14.37 0.48
N ALA A 335 -6.73 -14.89 -0.75
CA ALA A 335 -7.31 -16.17 -1.13
C ALA A 335 -6.88 -17.31 -0.21
N ARG A 336 -5.60 -17.34 0.19
CA ARG A 336 -5.09 -18.30 1.18
C ARG A 336 -5.69 -18.09 2.57
N CYS A 337 -5.83 -16.85 3.03
CA CYS A 337 -6.42 -16.54 4.35
C CYS A 337 -7.90 -16.94 4.41
N MET A 338 -8.67 -16.64 3.36
CA MET A 338 -10.08 -17.02 3.19
C MET A 338 -10.34 -18.53 3.21
N ASN A 339 -9.29 -19.34 3.01
CA ASN A 339 -9.35 -20.80 2.99
C ASN A 339 -8.49 -21.43 4.11
N SER A 340 -8.04 -20.62 5.07
CA SER A 340 -7.16 -21.03 6.17
C SER A 340 -5.91 -21.81 5.72
N LEU A 341 -5.33 -21.45 4.56
CA LEU A 341 -4.13 -22.05 3.98
C LEU A 341 -2.86 -21.43 4.58
N GLY A 342 -2.46 -21.93 5.77
CA GLY A 342 -1.31 -21.45 6.52
C GLY A 342 -0.08 -22.35 6.45
N VAL A 343 1.11 -21.79 6.70
CA VAL A 343 2.36 -22.56 6.86
C VAL A 343 2.93 -22.28 8.25
N PRO A 344 2.60 -23.08 9.29
CA PRO A 344 3.02 -22.82 10.66
C PRO A 344 4.55 -22.75 10.85
N LYS A 345 5.30 -23.50 10.05
CA LYS A 345 6.78 -23.51 10.09
C LYS A 345 7.43 -22.24 9.53
N ASN A 346 6.69 -21.45 8.77
CA ASN A 346 7.18 -20.21 8.17
C ASN A 346 6.01 -19.21 7.99
N PRO A 347 5.48 -18.67 9.11
CA PRO A 347 4.25 -17.88 9.11
C PRO A 347 4.48 -16.49 8.53
N ILE A 348 3.43 -15.93 7.91
CA ILE A 348 3.38 -14.52 7.48
C ILE A 348 2.67 -13.61 8.50
N GLY A 349 2.01 -14.20 9.50
CA GLY A 349 1.34 -13.47 10.59
C GLY A 349 2.02 -13.70 11.93
N GLY A 350 1.62 -12.94 12.93
CA GLY A 350 2.32 -12.84 14.22
C GLY A 350 3.35 -11.71 14.18
N ASN A 351 4.27 -11.72 15.15
CA ASN A 351 5.23 -10.64 15.30
C ASN A 351 6.61 -11.02 14.75
N ARG A 352 7.36 -9.99 14.31
CA ARG A 352 8.77 -10.10 13.93
C ARG A 352 9.59 -10.72 15.06
N GLY A 353 10.52 -11.61 14.71
CA GLY A 353 11.32 -12.39 15.67
C GLY A 353 10.52 -13.43 16.48
N GLY A 354 9.19 -13.46 16.36
CA GLY A 354 8.31 -14.34 17.12
C GLY A 354 8.07 -15.70 16.46
N GLY A 355 7.50 -16.62 17.23
CA GLY A 355 7.05 -17.93 16.76
C GLY A 355 5.70 -17.91 16.03
N CYS A 356 5.19 -19.10 15.74
CA CYS A 356 3.86 -19.25 15.14
C CYS A 356 2.74 -18.94 16.15
N VAL A 357 1.76 -18.13 15.74
CA VAL A 357 0.61 -17.73 16.59
C VAL A 357 -0.62 -18.65 16.45
N LEU A 358 -0.50 -19.80 15.79
CA LEU A 358 -1.64 -20.70 15.52
C LEU A 358 -2.34 -21.15 16.80
N ALA A 359 -1.59 -21.53 17.83
CA ALA A 359 -2.17 -21.97 19.11
C ALA A 359 -3.00 -20.85 19.78
N GLY A 360 -2.49 -19.61 19.75
CA GLY A 360 -3.22 -18.45 20.26
C GLY A 360 -4.52 -18.18 19.48
N ARG A 361 -4.53 -18.40 18.16
CA ARG A 361 -5.74 -18.27 17.34
C ARG A 361 -6.79 -19.33 17.66
N ILE A 362 -6.36 -20.59 17.85
CA ILE A 362 -7.25 -21.68 18.27
C ILE A 362 -7.86 -21.36 19.64
N ALA A 363 -7.04 -20.94 20.60
CA ALA A 363 -7.53 -20.58 21.93
C ALA A 363 -8.54 -19.44 21.89
N LEU A 364 -8.28 -18.40 21.09
CA LEU A 364 -9.18 -17.27 20.91
C LEU A 364 -10.55 -17.71 20.34
N GLN A 365 -10.56 -18.55 19.31
CA GLN A 365 -11.81 -19.00 18.68
C GLN A 365 -12.59 -20.00 19.53
N ASN A 366 -11.92 -20.80 20.35
CA ASN A 366 -12.60 -21.72 21.27
C ASN A 366 -13.16 -21.02 22.52
N SER A 367 -12.75 -19.78 22.79
CA SER A 367 -13.17 -19.00 23.97
C SER A 367 -14.36 -18.07 23.69
N GLY A 368 -14.83 -17.98 22.44
CA GLY A 368 -16.01 -17.21 22.02
C GLY A 368 -17.20 -18.11 21.74
#